data_AF-A0A176RT52-F1
#
_entry.id   AF-A0A176RT52-F1
#
_cell.length_a   1.000
_cell.length_b   1.000
_cell.length_c   1.000
_cell.angle_alpha   90.00
_cell.angle_beta   90.00
_cell.angle_gamma   90.00
#
_symmetry.space_group_name_H-M   'P 1'
#
loop_
_entity.id
_entity.type
_entity.pdbx_description
1 polymer ?
#
loop_
_entity_poly.entity_id
_entity_poly.type
_entity_poly.pdbx_seq_one_letter_code
_entity_poly.pdbx_strand_id
1 'polypeptide(L)'
;MAHALAYAHKEGFAHLDFKPGNVFYDTESKHTKVIDFGIARPLKREEREKTRYDLKNLGALTEAYASYEMLLGLEPDQRDDIYGLACVTYGLLSGKHPFNRKNANSAKSEKLSPKPIKGLNRQQNKALLRALAFDRDDRTPTVDDFLDDLFPEKNPWRFLVMLLAIVAGFATWYHFYTPPAKSPIITPPLVKPCEQSTVNILKKAEEYMREERYIYPPGENALEKSQQVLVLCPNNEQAKKILGQLADFYEEQAQYKLNKGQIGACRDNIDNGLRAVPDQSDLLALKARCQ
;
A
#
# COMPACT_ATOMS: atom_id res chain seq x y z
N MET A 1 28.61 -15.66 -22.45
CA MET A 1 29.41 -14.42 -22.45
C MET A 1 29.02 -13.48 -21.32
N ALA A 2 27.92 -12.72 -21.44
CA ALA A 2 27.53 -11.70 -20.46
C ALA A 2 27.36 -12.25 -19.02
N HIS A 3 26.69 -13.39 -18.84
CA HIS A 3 26.59 -14.04 -17.52
C HIS A 3 27.94 -14.34 -16.86
N ALA A 4 28.99 -14.66 -17.64
CA ALA A 4 30.32 -14.91 -17.09
C ALA A 4 30.98 -13.62 -16.59
N LEU A 5 30.81 -12.50 -17.30
CA LEU A 5 31.27 -11.18 -16.86
C LEU A 5 30.50 -10.71 -15.62
N ALA A 6 29.16 -10.85 -15.63
CA ALA A 6 28.31 -10.50 -14.49
C ALA A 6 28.71 -11.29 -13.24
N TYR A 7 29.03 -12.59 -13.39
CA TYR A 7 29.55 -13.40 -12.30
C TYR A 7 30.92 -12.89 -11.80
N ALA A 8 31.88 -12.63 -12.69
CA ALA A 8 33.17 -12.08 -12.29
C ALA A 8 33.06 -10.73 -11.56
N HIS A 9 32.18 -9.84 -12.03
CA HIS A 9 31.90 -8.56 -11.38
C HIS A 9 31.34 -8.74 -9.97
N LYS A 10 30.45 -9.72 -9.76
CA LYS A 10 29.90 -10.06 -8.44
C LYS A 10 30.98 -10.58 -7.49
N GLU A 11 31.92 -11.37 -8.00
CA GLU A 11 33.12 -11.80 -7.27
C GLU A 11 34.16 -10.67 -7.09
N GLY A 12 33.87 -9.46 -7.60
CA GLY A 12 34.68 -8.27 -7.40
C GLY A 12 35.82 -8.11 -8.38
N PHE A 13 35.79 -8.76 -9.55
CA PHE A 13 36.83 -8.67 -10.58
C PHE A 13 36.31 -8.13 -11.91
N ALA A 14 37.01 -7.18 -12.53
CA ALA A 14 36.84 -6.83 -13.93
C ALA A 14 37.77 -7.67 -14.81
N HIS A 15 37.31 -8.10 -15.98
CA HIS A 15 38.05 -8.91 -16.95
C HIS A 15 39.10 -8.08 -17.72
N LEU A 16 38.74 -6.86 -18.14
CA LEU A 16 39.56 -5.85 -18.81
C LEU A 16 40.12 -6.20 -20.20
N ASP A 17 40.10 -7.45 -20.67
CA ASP A 17 40.41 -7.78 -22.09
C ASP A 17 39.24 -8.43 -22.83
N PHE A 18 38.00 -8.02 -22.58
CA PHE A 18 36.87 -8.71 -23.19
C PHE A 18 36.77 -8.43 -24.70
N LYS A 19 36.99 -9.47 -25.50
CA LYS A 19 37.01 -9.43 -26.97
C LYS A 19 36.61 -10.79 -27.56
N PRO A 20 36.29 -10.88 -28.87
CA PRO A 20 35.88 -12.15 -29.47
C PRO A 20 36.92 -13.26 -29.36
N GLY A 21 38.21 -12.92 -29.38
CA GLY A 21 39.31 -13.89 -29.24
C GLY A 21 39.36 -14.59 -27.88
N ASN A 22 38.72 -14.03 -26.85
CA ASN A 22 38.68 -14.58 -25.49
C ASN A 22 37.34 -15.29 -25.22
N VAL A 23 36.56 -15.58 -26.27
CA VAL A 23 35.29 -16.31 -26.18
C VAL A 23 35.36 -17.55 -27.04
N PHE A 24 35.23 -18.72 -26.40
CA PHE A 24 35.19 -20.01 -27.07
C PHE A 24 33.74 -20.46 -27.19
N TYR A 25 33.35 -20.94 -28.38
CA TYR A 25 32.07 -21.58 -28.62
C TYR A 25 32.27 -23.08 -28.65
N ASP A 26 31.67 -23.78 -27.69
CA ASP A 26 31.62 -25.23 -27.66
C ASP A 26 30.47 -25.71 -28.55
N THR A 27 30.79 -26.41 -29.62
CA THR A 27 29.81 -26.88 -30.61
C THR A 27 28.94 -28.03 -30.10
N GLU A 28 29.44 -28.81 -29.12
CA GLU A 28 28.69 -29.94 -28.55
C GLU A 28 27.67 -29.44 -27.54
N SER A 29 28.12 -28.63 -26.57
CA SER A 29 27.21 -28.06 -25.55
C SER A 29 26.44 -26.84 -26.03
N LYS A 30 26.80 -26.28 -27.20
CA LYS A 30 26.26 -25.02 -27.75
C LYS A 30 26.39 -23.83 -26.79
N HIS A 31 27.37 -23.87 -25.90
CA HIS A 31 27.62 -22.83 -24.90
C HIS A 31 28.86 -22.01 -25.24
N THR A 32 28.86 -20.77 -24.78
CA THR A 32 30.05 -19.89 -24.86
C THR A 32 30.78 -19.89 -23.53
N LYS A 33 32.11 -20.00 -23.58
CA LYS A 33 33.01 -19.87 -22.42
C LYS A 33 33.88 -18.64 -22.61
N VAL A 34 33.91 -17.78 -21.60
CA VAL A 34 34.84 -16.63 -21.55
C VAL A 34 36.11 -17.11 -20.88
N ILE A 35 37.25 -16.86 -21.52
CA ILE A 35 38.56 -17.30 -21.07
C ILE A 35 39.51 -16.11 -20.89
N ASP A 36 40.71 -16.38 -20.38
CA ASP A 36 41.82 -15.43 -20.31
C ASP A 36 41.54 -14.17 -19.48
N PHE A 37 41.46 -14.38 -18.16
CA PHE A 37 41.46 -13.34 -17.13
C PHE A 37 42.90 -12.84 -16.83
N GLY A 38 43.85 -12.99 -17.77
CA GLY A 38 45.27 -12.68 -17.55
C GLY A 38 45.55 -11.24 -17.12
N ILE A 39 44.65 -10.31 -17.47
CA ILE A 39 44.72 -8.91 -17.02
C ILE A 39 43.57 -8.50 -16.09
N ALA A 40 42.82 -9.46 -15.57
CA ALA A 40 41.72 -9.18 -14.67
C ALA A 40 42.20 -8.52 -13.38
N ARG A 41 41.40 -7.62 -12.81
CA ARG A 41 41.77 -6.85 -11.62
C ARG A 41 40.60 -6.75 -10.64
N PRO A 42 40.88 -6.68 -9.33
CA PRO A 42 39.86 -6.44 -8.34
C PRO A 42 39.27 -5.03 -8.50
N LEU A 43 37.94 -4.92 -8.45
CA LEU A 43 37.18 -3.68 -8.52
C LEU A 43 37.22 -2.88 -7.21
N LYS A 44 37.58 -3.52 -6.10
CA LYS A 44 37.79 -2.91 -4.78
C LYS A 44 39.22 -3.18 -4.35
N ARG A 45 40.03 -2.13 -4.23
CA ARG A 45 41.42 -2.22 -3.76
C ARG A 45 41.54 -1.57 -2.39
N GLU A 46 42.22 -2.23 -1.45
CA GLU A 46 42.69 -1.58 -0.21
C GLU A 46 43.67 -0.45 -0.59
N GLU A 47 43.64 0.67 0.16
CA GLU A 47 44.25 1.97 -0.20
C GLU A 47 45.76 1.97 -0.51
N ARG A 48 46.48 0.86 -0.34
CA ARG A 48 47.95 0.83 -0.32
C ARG A 48 48.64 0.68 -1.68
N GLU A 49 47.92 0.51 -2.80
CA GLU A 49 48.53 0.40 -4.13
C GLU A 49 47.77 1.16 -5.22
N LYS A 50 47.74 2.50 -5.13
CA LYS A 50 47.33 3.39 -6.24
C LYS A 50 48.49 3.67 -7.19
N THR A 51 49.05 2.64 -7.81
CA THR A 51 49.96 2.82 -8.96
C THR A 51 49.14 3.14 -10.20
N ARG A 52 49.54 4.15 -11.00
CA ARG A 52 48.93 4.44 -12.31
C ARG A 52 48.88 3.13 -13.13
N TYR A 53 47.70 2.77 -13.61
CA TYR A 53 47.47 1.49 -14.27
C TYR A 53 47.96 1.57 -15.71
N ASP A 54 49.17 1.09 -15.94
CA ASP A 54 49.76 1.09 -17.27
C ASP A 54 49.42 -0.19 -18.04
N LEU A 55 48.13 -0.39 -18.32
CA LEU A 55 47.65 -1.46 -19.21
C LEU A 55 48.24 -1.34 -20.62
N LYS A 56 48.66 -0.13 -21.02
CA LYS A 56 49.35 0.13 -22.30
C LYS A 56 50.76 -0.45 -22.33
N ASN A 57 51.57 -0.25 -21.28
CA ASN A 57 52.94 -0.74 -21.23
C ASN A 57 53.05 -2.27 -21.13
N LEU A 58 51.97 -2.96 -20.75
CA LEU A 58 51.93 -4.42 -20.74
C LEU A 58 51.69 -5.04 -22.13
N GLY A 59 51.41 -4.23 -23.18
CA GLY A 59 51.20 -4.72 -24.55
C GLY A 59 50.04 -5.72 -24.71
N ALA A 60 49.26 -5.92 -23.65
CA ALA A 60 48.32 -7.02 -23.50
C ALA A 60 46.88 -6.66 -23.94
N LEU A 61 46.62 -5.37 -24.20
CA LEU A 61 45.27 -4.89 -24.45
C LEU A 61 44.95 -4.84 -25.95
N THR A 62 43.83 -5.44 -26.35
CA THR A 62 43.33 -5.26 -27.72
C THR A 62 42.59 -3.93 -27.84
N GLU A 63 43.29 -2.89 -28.28
CA GLU A 63 42.81 -1.50 -28.24
C GLU A 63 41.44 -1.27 -28.90
N ALA A 64 41.07 -2.07 -29.91
CA ALA A 64 39.79 -1.94 -30.60
C ALA A 64 38.56 -2.16 -29.68
N TYR A 65 38.69 -2.96 -28.62
CA TYR A 65 37.60 -3.28 -27.68
C TYR A 65 37.78 -2.61 -26.30
N ALA A 66 38.91 -1.95 -26.07
CA ALA A 66 39.19 -1.23 -24.84
C ALA A 66 38.35 0.04 -24.71
N SER A 67 37.87 0.31 -23.50
CA SER A 67 37.17 1.56 -23.17
C SER A 67 38.11 2.77 -23.24
N TYR A 68 37.52 3.97 -23.27
CA TYR A 68 38.29 5.22 -23.30
C TYR A 68 39.17 5.37 -22.04
N GLU A 69 38.63 5.03 -20.87
CA GLU A 69 39.26 5.16 -19.56
C GLU A 69 40.42 4.18 -19.39
N MET A 70 40.27 2.96 -19.90
CA MET A 70 41.37 1.99 -19.93
C MET A 70 42.55 2.47 -20.77
N LEU A 71 42.28 3.08 -21.93
CA LEU A 71 43.32 3.63 -22.80
C LEU A 71 44.02 4.87 -22.21
N LEU A 72 43.39 5.51 -21.22
CA LEU A 72 43.95 6.58 -20.40
C LEU A 72 44.64 6.07 -19.12
N GLY A 73 44.54 4.77 -18.82
CA GLY A 73 45.13 4.16 -17.63
C GLY A 73 44.43 4.57 -16.32
N LEU A 74 43.14 4.87 -16.39
CA LEU A 74 42.34 5.16 -15.19
C LEU A 74 42.05 3.87 -14.40
N GLU A 75 41.57 4.03 -13.16
CA GLU A 75 41.16 2.90 -12.32
C GLU A 75 40.16 2.00 -13.05
N PRO A 76 40.37 0.67 -13.05
CA PRO A 76 39.46 -0.31 -13.61
C PRO A 76 38.04 -0.20 -13.04
N ASP A 77 37.05 -0.29 -13.90
CA ASP A 77 35.64 -0.32 -13.54
C ASP A 77 34.92 -1.45 -14.30
N GLN A 78 33.89 -2.05 -13.71
CA GLN A 78 33.11 -3.10 -14.38
C GLN A 78 32.47 -2.60 -15.69
N ARG A 79 32.22 -1.30 -15.79
CA ARG A 79 31.70 -0.61 -16.98
C ARG A 79 32.68 -0.61 -18.15
N ASP A 80 33.96 -0.91 -17.92
CA ASP A 80 34.94 -1.11 -18.98
C ASP A 80 34.68 -2.41 -19.75
N ASP A 81 34.36 -3.49 -19.04
CA ASP A 81 33.95 -4.76 -19.67
C ASP A 81 32.63 -4.64 -20.42
N ILE A 82 31.71 -3.80 -19.92
CA ILE A 82 30.43 -3.52 -20.57
C ILE A 82 30.67 -2.88 -21.96
N TYR A 83 31.63 -1.96 -22.08
CA TYR A 83 31.98 -1.35 -23.36
C TYR A 83 32.51 -2.40 -24.35
N GLY A 84 33.44 -3.25 -23.91
CA GLY A 84 33.97 -4.36 -24.71
C GLY A 84 32.86 -5.33 -25.14
N LEU A 85 31.99 -5.72 -24.20
CA LEU A 85 30.84 -6.58 -24.44
C LEU A 85 29.86 -5.97 -25.45
N ALA A 86 29.62 -4.66 -25.38
CA ALA A 86 28.78 -3.96 -26.33
C ALA A 86 29.40 -3.92 -27.73
N CYS A 87 30.73 -3.76 -27.83
CA CYS A 87 31.45 -3.84 -29.11
C CYS A 87 31.31 -5.23 -29.75
N VAL A 88 31.47 -6.30 -28.96
CA VAL A 88 31.28 -7.68 -29.42
C VAL A 88 29.84 -7.92 -29.84
N THR A 89 28.88 -7.53 -29.01
CA THR A 89 27.44 -7.68 -29.27
C THR A 89 27.04 -6.96 -30.56
N TYR A 90 27.50 -5.72 -30.75
CA TYR A 90 27.26 -4.97 -31.98
C TYR A 90 27.87 -5.70 -33.20
N GLY A 91 29.07 -6.24 -33.06
CA GLY A 91 29.74 -7.05 -34.09
C GLY A 91 28.94 -8.29 -34.49
N LEU A 92 28.43 -9.04 -33.51
CA LEU A 92 27.63 -10.24 -33.74
C LEU A 92 26.30 -9.93 -34.44
N LEU A 93 25.64 -8.83 -34.07
CA LEU A 93 24.33 -8.47 -34.60
C LEU A 93 24.38 -7.76 -35.96
N SER A 94 25.47 -7.03 -36.26
CA SER A 94 25.60 -6.26 -37.51
C SER A 94 26.63 -6.80 -38.49
N GLY A 95 27.46 -7.75 -38.07
CA GLY A 95 28.63 -8.25 -38.82
C GLY A 95 29.81 -7.27 -38.88
N LYS A 96 29.74 -6.10 -38.20
CA LYS A 96 30.76 -5.05 -38.26
C LYS A 96 31.06 -4.49 -36.88
N HIS A 97 32.31 -4.09 -36.62
CA HIS A 97 32.66 -3.36 -35.39
C HIS A 97 31.97 -1.97 -35.35
N PRO A 98 31.48 -1.49 -34.19
CA PRO A 98 30.76 -0.20 -34.11
C PRO A 98 31.56 0.99 -34.63
N PHE A 99 32.88 0.96 -34.40
CA PHE A 99 33.82 2.03 -34.80
C PHE A 99 34.84 1.58 -35.84
N ASN A 100 34.51 0.60 -36.68
CA ASN A 100 35.41 0.09 -37.73
C ASN A 100 36.81 -0.32 -37.21
N ARG A 101 36.83 -1.01 -36.06
CA ARG A 101 38.02 -1.48 -35.33
C ARG A 101 38.99 -0.39 -34.86
N LYS A 102 38.60 0.89 -34.92
CA LYS A 102 39.34 1.97 -34.24
C LYS A 102 39.17 1.85 -32.72
N ASN A 103 40.22 2.17 -31.98
CA ASN A 103 40.16 2.24 -30.52
C ASN A 103 39.28 3.41 -30.05
N ALA A 104 38.84 3.38 -28.79
CA ALA A 104 37.92 4.38 -28.24
C ALA A 104 38.48 5.82 -28.29
N ASN A 105 39.79 6.02 -28.14
CA ASN A 105 40.43 7.33 -28.24
C ASN A 105 40.27 7.95 -29.63
N SER A 106 40.64 7.20 -30.67
CA SER A 106 40.52 7.64 -32.06
C SER A 106 39.05 7.86 -32.42
N ALA A 107 38.18 6.92 -32.07
CA ALA A 107 36.75 7.02 -32.33
C ALA A 107 36.10 8.25 -31.68
N LYS A 108 36.46 8.57 -30.43
CA LYS A 108 36.01 9.78 -29.73
C LYS A 108 36.53 11.05 -30.39
N SER A 109 37.82 11.09 -30.73
CA SER A 109 38.45 12.28 -31.36
C SER A 109 37.84 12.61 -32.73
N GLU A 110 37.49 11.58 -33.51
CA GLU A 110 36.83 11.69 -34.80
C GLU A 110 35.31 11.86 -34.69
N LYS A 111 34.77 11.89 -33.47
CA LYS A 111 33.33 12.01 -33.18
C LYS A 111 32.50 10.93 -33.88
N LEU A 112 33.02 9.70 -33.94
CA LEU A 112 32.30 8.57 -34.50
C LEU A 112 31.13 8.17 -33.60
N SER A 113 30.01 7.81 -34.23
CA SER A 113 28.84 7.25 -33.55
C SER A 113 28.47 5.93 -34.19
N PRO A 114 28.14 4.88 -33.40
CA PRO A 114 27.62 3.65 -33.96
C PRO A 114 26.23 3.92 -34.57
N LYS A 115 25.89 3.19 -35.64
CA LYS A 115 24.56 3.28 -36.26
C LYS A 115 23.61 2.31 -35.56
N PRO A 116 22.32 2.65 -35.39
CA PRO A 116 21.33 1.67 -34.94
C PRO A 116 21.32 0.42 -35.84
N ILE A 117 21.22 -0.75 -35.23
CA ILE A 117 21.16 -2.03 -35.93
C ILE A 117 19.73 -2.25 -36.44
N LYS A 118 19.62 -2.53 -37.74
CA LYS A 118 18.35 -2.90 -38.38
C LYS A 118 17.89 -4.26 -37.81
N GLY A 119 16.66 -4.32 -37.33
CA GLY A 119 16.08 -5.52 -36.70
C GLY A 119 15.98 -5.44 -35.18
N LEU A 120 16.73 -4.55 -34.53
CA LEU A 120 16.51 -4.19 -33.13
C LEU A 120 15.45 -3.09 -33.02
N ASN A 121 14.60 -3.18 -32.00
CA ASN A 121 13.64 -2.12 -31.70
C ASN A 121 14.35 -0.88 -31.11
N ARG A 122 13.59 0.20 -30.88
CA ARG A 122 14.15 1.48 -30.37
C ARG A 122 14.81 1.32 -28.99
N GLN A 123 14.22 0.55 -28.08
CA GLN A 123 14.76 0.32 -26.73
C GLN A 123 16.06 -0.46 -26.79
N GLN A 124 16.08 -1.56 -27.55
CA GLN A 124 17.27 -2.41 -27.72
C GLN A 124 18.43 -1.64 -28.35
N ASN A 125 18.16 -0.85 -29.40
CA ASN A 125 19.16 0.03 -29.99
C ASN A 125 19.65 1.08 -29.00
N LYS A 126 18.75 1.69 -28.21
CA LYS A 126 19.14 2.65 -27.17
C LYS A 126 20.05 1.99 -26.12
N ALA A 127 19.73 0.78 -25.67
CA ALA A 127 20.53 0.02 -24.72
C ALA A 127 21.94 -0.27 -25.24
N LEU A 128 22.04 -0.78 -26.47
CA LEU A 128 23.30 -1.07 -27.13
C LEU A 128 24.16 0.17 -27.33
N LEU A 129 23.57 1.27 -27.80
CA LEU A 129 24.29 2.53 -28.01
C LEU A 129 24.73 3.17 -26.70
N ARG A 130 23.93 3.06 -25.63
CA ARG A 130 24.30 3.54 -24.30
C ARG A 130 25.50 2.79 -23.75
N ALA A 131 25.53 1.46 -23.89
CA ALA A 131 26.68 0.65 -23.47
C ALA A 131 27.97 0.95 -24.26
N LEU A 132 27.85 1.49 -25.48
CA LEU A 132 28.95 1.96 -26.32
C LEU A 132 29.38 3.41 -26.05
N ALA A 133 28.80 4.08 -25.04
CA ALA A 133 29.18 5.46 -24.71
C ALA A 133 30.67 5.55 -24.33
N PHE A 134 31.35 6.58 -24.84
CA PHE A 134 32.78 6.76 -24.55
C PHE A 134 33.03 7.08 -23.08
N ASP A 135 32.16 7.87 -22.45
CA ASP A 135 32.21 8.13 -21.01
C ASP A 135 31.52 6.99 -20.25
N ARG A 136 32.20 6.41 -19.26
CA ARG A 136 31.65 5.33 -18.42
C ARG A 136 30.44 5.77 -17.59
N ASP A 137 30.29 7.04 -17.25
CA ASP A 137 29.13 7.52 -16.47
C ASP A 137 27.84 7.56 -17.31
N ASP A 138 27.96 7.65 -18.64
CA ASP A 138 26.83 7.55 -19.57
C ASP A 138 26.43 6.10 -19.87
N ARG A 139 27.29 5.11 -19.54
CA ARG A 139 27.01 3.69 -19.79
C ARG A 139 25.94 3.13 -18.86
N THR A 140 25.48 1.94 -19.22
CA THR A 140 24.70 1.11 -18.29
C THR A 140 25.60 0.65 -17.13
N PRO A 141 25.13 0.68 -15.88
CA PRO A 141 26.00 0.48 -14.72
C PRO A 141 26.44 -0.98 -14.52
N THR A 142 25.62 -1.97 -14.90
CA THR A 142 25.93 -3.39 -14.73
C THR A 142 25.68 -4.20 -16.01
N VAL A 143 26.30 -5.38 -16.10
CA VAL A 143 26.07 -6.33 -17.21
C VAL A 143 24.63 -6.85 -17.18
N ASP A 144 24.07 -7.08 -15.99
CA ASP A 144 22.69 -7.53 -15.84
C ASP A 144 21.70 -6.47 -16.37
N ASP A 145 21.90 -5.19 -16.03
CA ASP A 145 21.09 -4.08 -16.58
C ASP A 145 21.21 -3.97 -18.10
N PHE A 146 22.43 -4.17 -18.63
CA PHE A 146 22.64 -4.20 -20.08
C PHE A 146 21.82 -5.30 -20.77
N LEU A 147 21.80 -6.50 -20.19
CA LEU A 147 21.06 -7.63 -20.73
C LEU A 147 19.54 -7.41 -20.66
N ASP A 148 19.04 -6.96 -19.51
CA ASP A 148 17.61 -6.69 -19.31
C ASP A 148 17.09 -5.63 -20.30
N ASP A 149 17.89 -4.60 -20.60
CA ASP A 149 17.51 -3.57 -21.56
C ASP A 149 17.61 -4.03 -23.03
N LEU A 150 18.60 -4.87 -23.36
CA LEU A 150 18.86 -5.32 -24.74
C LEU A 150 17.99 -6.52 -25.14
N PHE A 151 17.72 -7.42 -24.21
CA PHE A 151 16.89 -8.60 -24.38
C PHE A 151 15.87 -8.66 -23.25
N PRO A 152 14.90 -7.71 -23.23
CA PRO A 152 13.90 -7.70 -22.20
C PRO A 152 13.14 -9.03 -22.24
N GLU A 153 13.26 -9.81 -21.17
CA GLU A 153 12.47 -11.02 -21.04
C GLU A 153 11.01 -10.61 -21.08
N LYS A 154 10.28 -11.15 -22.06
CA LYS A 154 8.81 -11.07 -22.09
C LYS A 154 8.28 -11.96 -20.99
N ASN A 155 8.41 -11.52 -19.75
CA ASN A 155 7.88 -12.25 -18.62
C ASN A 155 6.44 -11.76 -18.38
N PRO A 156 5.41 -12.51 -18.80
CA PRO A 156 4.01 -12.12 -18.57
C PRO A 156 3.72 -12.01 -17.08
N TRP A 157 4.47 -12.72 -16.23
CA TRP A 157 4.36 -12.60 -14.78
C TRP A 157 4.90 -11.27 -14.25
N ARG A 158 5.85 -10.60 -14.90
CA ARG A 158 6.22 -9.22 -14.50
C ARG A 158 5.02 -8.29 -14.66
N PHE A 159 4.26 -8.42 -15.75
CA PHE A 159 3.00 -7.70 -15.92
C PHE A 159 1.91 -8.16 -14.96
N LEU A 160 1.79 -9.46 -14.69
CA LEU A 160 0.83 -9.97 -13.72
C LEU A 160 1.15 -9.48 -12.30
N VAL A 161 2.42 -9.49 -11.88
CA VAL A 161 2.87 -8.99 -10.58
C VAL A 161 2.68 -7.49 -10.49
N MET A 162 2.99 -6.72 -11.55
CA MET A 162 2.67 -5.29 -11.58
C MET A 162 1.16 -5.06 -11.53
N LEU A 163 0.35 -5.86 -12.24
CA LEU A 163 -1.11 -5.77 -12.19
C LEU A 163 -1.63 -6.15 -10.79
N LEU A 164 -1.08 -7.19 -10.17
CA LEU A 164 -1.38 -7.57 -8.79
C LEU A 164 -0.93 -6.49 -7.81
N ALA A 165 0.20 -5.83 -8.03
CA ALA A 165 0.68 -4.73 -7.21
C ALA A 165 -0.18 -3.47 -7.40
N ILE A 166 -0.67 -3.21 -8.62
CA ILE A 166 -1.66 -2.16 -8.91
C ILE A 166 -2.99 -2.52 -8.28
N VAL A 167 -3.44 -3.77 -8.35
CA VAL A 167 -4.67 -4.25 -7.71
C VAL A 167 -4.52 -4.20 -6.19
N ALA A 168 -3.36 -4.55 -5.63
CA ALA A 168 -3.07 -4.45 -4.20
C ALA A 168 -2.94 -2.99 -3.76
N GLY A 169 -2.32 -2.13 -4.58
CA GLY A 169 -2.26 -0.68 -4.41
C GLY A 169 -3.65 -0.04 -4.49
N PHE A 170 -4.50 -0.52 -5.40
CA PHE A 170 -5.89 -0.13 -5.51
C PHE A 170 -6.71 -0.70 -4.36
N ALA A 171 -6.43 -1.91 -3.88
CA ALA A 171 -7.13 -2.51 -2.76
C ALA A 171 -6.74 -1.81 -1.45
N THR A 172 -5.48 -1.43 -1.28
CA THR A 172 -5.02 -0.61 -0.15
C THR A 172 -5.58 0.80 -0.25
N TRP A 173 -5.51 1.45 -1.42
CA TRP A 173 -6.22 2.71 -1.67
C TRP A 173 -7.72 2.58 -1.39
N TYR A 174 -8.37 1.51 -1.85
CA TYR A 174 -9.78 1.24 -1.58
C TYR A 174 -9.99 1.08 -0.07
N HIS A 175 -9.16 0.32 0.63
CA HIS A 175 -9.30 0.08 2.07
C HIS A 175 -9.07 1.34 2.93
N PHE A 176 -8.23 2.27 2.47
CA PHE A 176 -7.89 3.50 3.21
C PHE A 176 -8.65 4.75 2.74
N TYR A 177 -9.08 4.79 1.48
CA TYR A 177 -9.70 5.95 0.83
C TYR A 177 -11.09 5.67 0.27
N THR A 178 -11.61 4.43 0.27
CA THR A 178 -13.07 4.31 0.27
C THR A 178 -13.57 4.86 1.60
N PRO A 179 -14.46 5.86 1.60
CA PRO A 179 -15.30 6.04 2.77
C PRO A 179 -15.95 4.67 3.01
N PRO A 180 -16.03 4.20 4.27
CA PRO A 180 -16.64 2.91 4.57
C PRO A 180 -17.92 2.82 3.75
N ALA A 181 -18.13 1.70 3.05
CA ALA A 181 -19.39 1.41 2.37
C ALA A 181 -20.47 1.92 3.31
N LYS A 182 -21.28 2.90 2.86
CA LYS A 182 -22.35 3.48 3.68
C LYS A 182 -22.91 2.29 4.43
N SER A 183 -22.68 2.24 5.75
CA SER A 183 -23.04 1.08 6.56
C SER A 183 -24.42 0.69 6.07
N PRO A 184 -24.68 -0.59 5.73
CA PRO A 184 -25.95 -0.98 5.13
C PRO A 184 -26.95 -0.20 5.91
N ILE A 185 -27.69 0.70 5.24
CA ILE A 185 -28.66 1.53 5.93
C ILE A 185 -29.43 0.46 6.66
N ILE A 186 -29.24 0.39 7.99
CA ILE A 186 -30.12 -0.37 8.84
C ILE A 186 -31.31 0.51 8.64
N THR A 187 -32.11 0.20 7.63
CA THR A 187 -33.44 0.74 7.50
C THR A 187 -33.98 0.36 8.86
N PRO A 188 -34.17 1.31 9.78
CA PRO A 188 -34.72 0.97 11.07
C PRO A 188 -35.94 0.12 10.74
N PRO A 189 -36.07 -1.06 11.39
CA PRO A 189 -37.09 -2.05 11.03
C PRO A 189 -38.37 -1.28 10.78
N LEU A 190 -38.95 -1.42 9.58
CA LEU A 190 -40.10 -0.65 9.08
C LEU A 190 -40.94 -0.22 10.28
N VAL A 191 -40.72 1.02 10.74
CA VAL A 191 -41.32 1.49 11.98
C VAL A 191 -42.81 1.36 11.73
N LYS A 192 -43.50 0.59 12.58
CA LYS A 192 -44.92 0.30 12.34
C LYS A 192 -45.62 1.65 12.15
N PRO A 193 -46.62 1.78 11.25
CA PRO A 193 -47.23 3.07 10.95
C PRO A 193 -47.67 3.87 12.21
N CYS A 194 -48.05 3.17 13.27
CA CYS A 194 -48.37 3.78 14.57
C CYS A 194 -47.12 4.25 15.35
N GLU A 195 -46.04 3.48 15.38
CA GLU A 195 -44.78 3.89 16.04
C GLU A 195 -44.21 5.16 15.39
N GLN A 196 -44.36 5.30 14.06
CA GLN A 196 -43.90 6.49 13.34
C GLN A 196 -44.67 7.76 13.74
N SER A 197 -45.98 7.64 14.02
CA SER A 197 -46.81 8.78 14.43
C SER A 197 -46.61 9.18 15.90
N THR A 198 -46.01 8.31 16.72
CA THR A 198 -45.79 8.55 18.15
C THR A 198 -44.38 8.99 18.52
N VAL A 199 -43.40 8.92 17.60
CA VAL A 199 -41.98 9.25 17.85
C VAL A 199 -41.79 10.60 18.57
N ASN A 200 -42.45 11.66 18.06
CA ASN A 200 -42.29 13.00 18.63
C ASN A 200 -42.93 13.14 20.01
N ILE A 201 -44.03 12.42 20.26
CA ILE A 201 -44.74 12.43 21.54
C ILE A 201 -43.91 11.67 22.57
N LEU A 202 -43.36 10.52 22.19
CA LEU A 202 -42.49 9.73 23.04
C LEU A 202 -41.21 10.47 23.42
N LYS A 203 -40.57 11.16 22.45
CA LYS A 203 -39.38 11.98 22.72
C LYS A 203 -39.67 13.08 23.76
N LYS A 204 -40.85 13.71 23.69
CA LYS A 204 -41.30 14.68 24.70
C LYS A 204 -41.53 14.03 26.06
N ALA A 205 -42.07 12.80 26.10
CA ALA A 205 -42.21 12.07 27.36
C ALA A 205 -40.85 11.80 28.02
N GLU A 206 -39.85 11.37 27.25
CA GLU A 206 -38.47 11.15 27.75
C GLU A 206 -37.77 12.44 28.19
N GLU A 207 -38.04 13.55 27.50
CA GLU A 207 -37.58 14.88 27.90
C GLU A 207 -38.19 15.29 29.25
N TYR A 208 -39.50 15.17 29.40
CA TYR A 208 -40.18 15.46 30.67
C TYR A 208 -39.73 14.54 31.81
N MET A 209 -39.39 13.28 31.54
CA MET A 209 -38.77 12.41 32.54
C MET A 209 -37.42 12.95 33.03
N ARG A 210 -36.58 13.47 32.12
CA ARG A 210 -35.27 14.06 32.47
C ARG A 210 -35.39 15.40 33.18
N GLU A 211 -36.44 16.16 32.88
CA GLU A 211 -36.77 17.43 33.54
C GLU A 211 -37.55 17.26 34.85
N GLU A 212 -37.78 16.01 35.30
CA GLU A 212 -38.56 15.68 36.50
C GLU A 212 -40.03 16.17 36.45
N ARG A 213 -40.55 16.43 35.25
CA ARG A 213 -41.93 16.84 34.98
C ARG A 213 -42.84 15.62 34.87
N TYR A 214 -43.02 14.92 35.98
CA TYR A 214 -43.66 13.60 36.00
C TYR A 214 -45.17 13.65 35.75
N ILE A 215 -45.88 14.44 36.54
CA ILE A 215 -47.36 14.60 36.48
C ILE A 215 -47.80 16.07 36.37
N TYR A 216 -46.84 17.00 36.43
CA TYR A 216 -47.06 18.44 36.35
C TYR A 216 -46.02 19.08 35.42
N PRO A 217 -46.37 20.12 34.66
CA PRO A 217 -47.71 20.71 34.50
C PRO A 217 -48.67 19.82 33.67
N PRO A 218 -49.99 19.97 33.85
CA PRO A 218 -50.98 19.25 33.04
C PRO A 218 -50.79 19.52 31.54
N GLY A 219 -50.95 18.51 30.69
CA GLY A 219 -50.73 18.61 29.25
C GLY A 219 -49.26 18.52 28.81
N GLU A 220 -48.32 18.76 29.72
CA GLU A 220 -46.88 18.82 29.44
C GLU A 220 -46.06 18.11 30.52
N ASN A 221 -46.41 16.84 30.76
CA ASN A 221 -45.73 15.96 31.69
C ASN A 221 -45.50 14.57 31.09
N ALA A 222 -44.59 13.81 31.70
CA ALA A 222 -44.17 12.49 31.22
C ALA A 222 -45.30 11.45 31.24
N LEU A 223 -46.16 11.49 32.26
CA LEU A 223 -47.31 10.60 32.42
C LEU A 223 -48.26 10.71 31.22
N GLU A 224 -48.75 11.91 30.94
CA GLU A 224 -49.76 12.15 29.91
C GLU A 224 -49.21 11.91 28.50
N LYS A 225 -47.95 12.30 28.23
CA LYS A 225 -47.34 12.02 26.93
C LYS A 225 -47.13 10.52 26.70
N SER A 226 -46.74 9.78 27.73
CA SER A 226 -46.60 8.32 27.63
C SER A 226 -47.96 7.63 27.44
N GLN A 227 -48.99 8.07 28.15
CA GLN A 227 -50.36 7.58 27.94
C GLN A 227 -50.87 7.90 26.53
N GLN A 228 -50.61 9.12 26.04
CA GLN A 228 -50.96 9.53 24.68
C GLN A 228 -50.30 8.62 23.63
N VAL A 229 -49.04 8.22 23.84
CA VAL A 229 -48.37 7.23 23.00
C VAL A 229 -49.10 5.89 23.06
N LEU A 230 -49.51 5.40 24.24
CA LEU A 230 -50.21 4.12 24.36
C LEU A 230 -51.63 4.11 23.77
N VAL A 231 -52.32 5.26 23.76
CA VAL A 231 -53.61 5.39 23.05
C VAL A 231 -53.44 5.19 21.55
N LEU A 232 -52.34 5.71 20.98
CA LEU A 232 -52.03 5.60 19.56
C LEU A 232 -51.32 4.27 19.22
N CYS A 233 -50.56 3.73 20.16
CA CYS A 233 -49.73 2.53 20.06
C CYS A 233 -49.77 1.71 21.36
N PRO A 234 -50.80 0.86 21.56
CA PRO A 234 -50.97 0.13 22.82
C PRO A 234 -49.78 -0.77 23.22
N ASN A 235 -49.03 -1.24 22.23
CA ASN A 235 -47.87 -2.11 22.43
C ASN A 235 -46.53 -1.36 22.40
N ASN A 236 -46.52 -0.04 22.57
CA ASN A 236 -45.27 0.72 22.61
C ASN A 236 -44.52 0.43 23.93
N GLU A 237 -43.48 -0.39 23.84
CA GLU A 237 -42.69 -0.84 24.99
C GLU A 237 -41.95 0.30 25.69
N GLN A 238 -41.52 1.34 24.97
CA GLN A 238 -40.84 2.49 25.57
C GLN A 238 -41.79 3.33 26.43
N ALA A 239 -43.02 3.58 25.95
CA ALA A 239 -44.03 4.29 26.74
C ALA A 239 -44.45 3.49 27.98
N LYS A 240 -44.64 2.16 27.86
CA LYS A 240 -44.89 1.29 29.02
C LYS A 240 -43.75 1.37 30.04
N LYS A 241 -42.50 1.38 29.57
CA LYS A 241 -41.31 1.50 30.44
C LYS A 241 -41.30 2.82 31.21
N ILE A 242 -41.59 3.95 30.56
CA ILE A 242 -41.67 5.26 31.22
C ILE A 242 -42.74 5.26 32.30
N LEU A 243 -43.92 4.70 32.02
CA LEU A 243 -45.01 4.60 33.01
C LEU A 243 -44.63 3.70 34.18
N GLY A 244 -43.95 2.57 33.93
CA GLY A 244 -43.41 1.71 34.99
C GLY A 244 -42.45 2.48 35.90
N GLN A 245 -41.48 3.21 35.32
CA GLN A 245 -40.54 4.03 36.10
C GLN A 245 -41.23 5.10 36.94
N LEU A 246 -42.29 5.73 36.41
CA LEU A 246 -43.10 6.68 37.18
C LEU A 246 -43.81 6.03 38.35
N ALA A 247 -44.36 4.84 38.12
CA ALA A 247 -45.11 4.12 39.13
C ALA A 247 -44.20 3.64 40.27
N ASP A 248 -43.01 3.11 39.93
CA ASP A 248 -41.94 2.78 40.89
C ASP A 248 -41.50 4.00 41.72
N PHE A 249 -41.31 5.15 41.07
CA PHE A 249 -40.96 6.41 41.75
C PHE A 249 -42.03 6.80 42.78
N TYR A 250 -43.30 6.77 42.39
CA TYR A 250 -44.39 7.13 43.28
C TYR A 250 -44.62 6.11 44.40
N GLU A 251 -44.32 4.83 44.17
CA GLU A 251 -44.30 3.81 45.21
C GLU A 251 -43.26 4.15 46.28
N GLU A 252 -42.03 4.46 45.88
CA GLU A 252 -40.96 4.85 46.79
C GLU A 252 -41.35 6.10 47.61
N GLN A 253 -41.92 7.11 46.95
CA GLN A 253 -42.41 8.31 47.63
C GLN A 253 -43.55 7.99 48.62
N ALA A 254 -44.50 7.14 48.25
CA ALA A 254 -45.60 6.75 49.12
C ALA A 254 -45.11 6.01 50.36
N GLN A 255 -44.19 5.05 50.21
CA GLN A 255 -43.57 4.35 51.34
C GLN A 255 -42.83 5.31 52.27
N TYR A 256 -42.08 6.25 51.70
CA TYR A 256 -41.40 7.29 52.48
C TYR A 256 -42.40 8.14 53.30
N LYS A 257 -43.51 8.57 52.70
CA LYS A 257 -44.55 9.36 53.37
C LYS A 257 -45.28 8.57 54.46
N LEU A 258 -45.58 7.29 54.22
CA LEU A 258 -46.16 6.39 55.22
C LEU A 258 -45.26 6.27 56.45
N ASN A 259 -43.96 6.06 56.26
CA ASN A 259 -42.99 5.97 57.35
C ASN A 259 -42.88 7.26 58.17
N LYS A 260 -43.25 8.40 57.60
CA LYS A 260 -43.32 9.70 58.27
C LYS A 260 -44.69 10.00 58.91
N GLY A 261 -45.63 9.06 58.86
CA GLY A 261 -47.00 9.24 59.35
C GLY A 261 -47.83 10.22 58.50
N GLN A 262 -47.37 10.59 57.31
CA GLN A 262 -48.05 11.53 56.41
C GLN A 262 -49.05 10.77 55.52
N ILE A 263 -50.13 10.27 56.13
CA ILE A 263 -51.09 9.36 55.46
C ILE A 263 -51.75 9.99 54.22
N GLY A 264 -52.13 11.28 54.28
CA GLY A 264 -52.70 11.98 53.13
C GLY A 264 -51.76 12.02 51.94
N ALA A 265 -50.50 12.45 52.16
CA ALA A 265 -49.49 12.48 51.12
C ALA A 265 -49.10 11.07 50.63
N CYS A 266 -49.14 10.05 51.49
CA CYS A 266 -48.97 8.66 51.04
C CYS A 266 -50.04 8.30 50.00
N ARG A 267 -51.31 8.57 50.32
CA ARG A 267 -52.44 8.29 49.42
C ARG A 267 -52.31 9.02 48.09
N ASP A 268 -51.94 10.29 48.12
CA ASP A 268 -51.75 11.10 46.91
C ASP A 268 -50.66 10.51 46.00
N ASN A 269 -49.54 10.06 46.57
CA ASN A 269 -48.48 9.41 45.79
C ASN A 269 -48.94 8.06 45.22
N ILE A 270 -49.67 7.25 45.99
CA ILE A 270 -50.24 6.00 45.49
C ILE A 270 -51.18 6.25 44.31
N ASP A 271 -52.09 7.22 44.45
CA ASP A 271 -53.03 7.55 43.38
C ASP A 271 -52.29 8.08 42.14
N ASN A 272 -51.18 8.81 42.30
CA ASN A 272 -50.34 9.25 41.17
C ASN A 272 -49.60 8.10 40.49
N GLY A 273 -49.06 7.14 41.25
CA GLY A 273 -48.42 5.94 40.69
C GLY A 273 -49.42 5.04 39.95
N LEU A 274 -50.62 4.86 40.50
CA LEU A 274 -51.69 4.07 39.87
C LEU A 274 -52.27 4.76 38.63
N ARG A 275 -52.13 6.08 38.47
CA ARG A 275 -52.42 6.74 37.18
C ARG A 275 -51.44 6.31 36.09
N ALA A 276 -50.18 6.00 36.45
CA ALA A 276 -49.18 5.53 35.50
C ALA A 276 -49.39 4.05 35.16
N VAL A 277 -49.56 3.20 36.18
CA VAL A 277 -49.80 1.75 36.02
C VAL A 277 -50.94 1.32 36.95
N PRO A 278 -52.19 1.24 36.45
CA PRO A 278 -53.37 0.97 37.28
C PRO A 278 -53.35 -0.35 38.04
N ASP A 279 -52.73 -1.37 37.46
CA ASP A 279 -52.73 -2.75 37.99
C ASP A 279 -51.43 -3.10 38.73
N GLN A 280 -50.63 -2.12 39.15
CA GLN A 280 -49.38 -2.39 39.88
C GLN A 280 -49.65 -2.98 41.27
N SER A 281 -49.18 -4.21 41.48
CA SER A 281 -49.41 -4.97 42.72
C SER A 281 -48.95 -4.25 43.98
N ASP A 282 -47.79 -3.61 43.91
CA ASP A 282 -47.11 -3.08 45.09
C ASP A 282 -47.78 -1.79 45.60
N LEU A 283 -48.19 -0.91 44.67
CA LEU A 283 -49.00 0.27 44.98
C LEU A 283 -50.39 -0.10 45.54
N LEU A 284 -51.03 -1.13 44.97
CA LEU A 284 -52.33 -1.61 45.47
C LEU A 284 -52.21 -2.22 46.88
N ALA A 285 -51.14 -2.98 47.15
CA ALA A 285 -50.86 -3.50 48.49
C ALA A 285 -50.57 -2.37 49.49
N LEU A 286 -49.83 -1.34 49.07
CA LEU A 286 -49.53 -0.17 49.90
C LEU A 286 -50.79 0.66 50.21
N LYS A 287 -51.77 0.68 49.30
CA LYS A 287 -53.04 1.40 49.48
C LYS A 287 -53.79 0.97 50.74
N ALA A 288 -53.78 -0.32 51.07
CA ALA A 288 -54.41 -0.85 52.29
C ALA A 288 -53.72 -0.36 53.59
N ARG A 289 -52.45 0.05 53.51
CA ARG A 289 -51.64 0.53 54.65
C ARG A 289 -51.73 2.05 54.83
N CYS A 290 -52.27 2.78 53.86
CA CYS A 290 -52.48 4.23 53.89
C CYS A 290 -53.97 4.64 53.98
N GLN A 291 -54.80 3.77 54.60
CA GLN A 291 -56.22 4.02 54.87
C GLN A 291 -56.44 4.78 56.17
#